data_AF-A0A326QF91-F1
#
_entry.id   AF-A0A326QF91-F1
#
_cell.length_a   1.000
_cell.length_b   1.000
_cell.length_c   1.000
_cell.angle_alpha   90.00
_cell.angle_beta   90.00
_cell.angle_gamma   90.00
#
_symmetry.space_group_name_H-M   'P 1'
#
loop_
_entity.id
_entity.type
_entity.pdbx_description
1 polymer ?
#
loop_
_entity_poly.entity_id
_entity_poly.type
_entity_poly.pdbx_seq_one_letter_code
_entity_poly.pdbx_strand_id
1 'polypeptide(L)'
;MDGIYNSGTINTGDDADSITGNSNSVAIANERGTIITGDGDDTITGIGIEDGFIGAGGIGNSGTIDTGAGNDRITGIGDVQFGIGNKGTIDTGAGNDSIIGTSVFRNGLANARGSKIDTGLGSDTITGSNEGQGDGISNTVGATINTGEGDDIMTGSTEGGYGIINYLGTINTGAGDDIITGTSSFNPNAPFSDGTGVGNVGIINTGSGNDTITGSSLNITGDNNVGIQNLGTIDTGTGADTVDALVGGFRGDGTVSLGIGNDTLKGFGTGNFKGGDGRDRILFGEGEYTIRGGRITSDGLTMNVIGFESIGGANGGLFGFTDGTLTVDEFGVATFF
;
A
#
# COMPACT_ATOMS: atom_id res chain seq x y z
N MET A 1 25.32 16.95 -10.34
CA MET A 1 25.10 16.59 -11.75
C MET A 1 24.41 15.25 -11.72
N ASP A 2 23.39 15.07 -12.55
CA ASP A 2 22.67 13.79 -12.64
C ASP A 2 23.53 12.74 -13.34
N GLY A 3 23.26 11.46 -13.07
CA GLY A 3 23.99 10.35 -13.68
C GLY A 3 23.59 10.19 -15.14
N ILE A 4 22.28 10.11 -15.37
CA ILE A 4 21.64 10.16 -16.67
C ILE A 4 20.60 11.28 -16.64
N TYR A 5 20.71 12.22 -17.57
CA TYR A 5 19.69 13.22 -17.84
C TYR A 5 19.09 12.96 -19.22
N ASN A 6 17.82 12.56 -19.27
CA ASN A 6 17.09 12.30 -20.51
C ASN A 6 15.99 13.33 -20.72
N SER A 7 16.03 14.01 -21.85
CA SER A 7 14.94 14.87 -22.35
C SER A 7 14.55 14.54 -23.80
N GLY A 8 15.10 13.44 -24.33
CA GLY A 8 14.82 12.90 -25.65
C GLY A 8 14.35 11.45 -25.54
N THR A 9 14.93 10.56 -26.34
CA THR A 9 14.61 9.14 -26.31
C THR A 9 15.87 8.33 -26.01
N ILE A 10 15.77 7.45 -25.01
CA ILE A 10 16.67 6.31 -24.82
C ILE A 10 15.85 5.08 -25.22
N ASN A 11 16.35 4.29 -26.16
CA ASN A 11 15.75 3.03 -26.59
C ASN A 11 16.90 2.02 -26.69
N THR A 12 16.82 0.92 -25.94
CA THR A 12 17.91 -0.07 -25.88
C THR A 12 17.69 -1.25 -26.83
N GLY A 13 16.45 -1.62 -27.14
CA GLY A 13 16.14 -2.50 -28.26
C GLY A 13 15.08 -3.51 -27.90
N ASP A 14 15.29 -4.75 -28.33
CA ASP A 14 14.76 -5.94 -27.67
C ASP A 14 16.01 -6.66 -27.09
N ASP A 15 15.81 -7.74 -26.34
CA ASP A 15 16.78 -8.44 -25.47
C ASP A 15 16.87 -7.84 -24.06
N ALA A 16 17.47 -8.59 -23.13
CA ALA A 16 17.67 -8.15 -21.75
C ALA A 16 18.69 -7.00 -21.67
N ASP A 17 18.19 -5.80 -21.40
CA ASP A 17 18.92 -4.56 -21.39
C ASP A 17 19.15 -3.98 -19.98
N SER A 18 20.13 -3.07 -19.87
CA SER A 18 20.41 -2.40 -18.60
C SER A 18 20.72 -0.92 -18.76
N ILE A 19 20.03 -0.10 -17.98
CA ILE A 19 20.28 1.34 -17.83
C ILE A 19 20.64 1.62 -16.38
N THR A 20 21.85 2.13 -16.15
CA THR A 20 22.32 2.46 -14.78
C THR A 20 22.78 3.91 -14.68
N GLY A 21 22.16 4.67 -13.77
CA GLY A 21 22.58 6.02 -13.38
C GLY A 21 23.11 6.02 -11.96
N ASN A 22 24.26 6.68 -11.73
CA ASN A 22 24.81 6.93 -10.40
C ASN A 22 25.11 8.42 -10.26
N SER A 23 24.66 9.05 -9.17
CA SER A 23 24.95 10.47 -8.95
C SER A 23 24.79 10.89 -7.50
N ASN A 24 25.29 12.09 -7.18
CA ASN A 24 25.01 12.77 -5.91
C ASN A 24 23.78 13.70 -6.03
N SER A 25 22.99 13.55 -7.09
CA SER A 25 21.78 14.32 -7.42
C SER A 25 20.68 13.30 -7.71
N VAL A 26 19.82 13.54 -8.71
CA VAL A 26 18.96 12.51 -9.26
C VAL A 26 19.77 11.61 -10.18
N ALA A 27 19.83 10.30 -9.89
CA ALA A 27 20.70 9.39 -10.62
C ALA A 27 20.23 9.14 -12.05
N ILE A 28 18.92 8.97 -12.25
CA ILE A 28 18.28 8.98 -13.57
C ILE A 28 17.16 10.03 -13.54
N ALA A 29 17.37 11.14 -14.25
CA ALA A 29 16.39 12.19 -14.44
C ALA A 29 15.78 12.09 -15.85
N ASN A 30 14.57 11.54 -15.96
CA ASN A 30 13.79 11.51 -17.20
C ASN A 30 12.85 12.73 -17.26
N GLU A 31 13.35 13.84 -17.77
CA GLU A 31 12.65 15.12 -17.82
C GLU A 31 11.91 15.31 -19.15
N ARG A 32 10.64 14.84 -19.18
CA ARG A 32 9.79 14.82 -20.38
C ARG A 32 10.34 13.96 -21.53
N GLY A 33 11.37 13.17 -21.27
CA GLY A 33 11.91 12.20 -22.21
C GLY A 33 11.14 10.89 -22.20
N THR A 34 11.61 9.95 -23.02
CA THR A 34 11.13 8.58 -23.09
C THR A 34 12.31 7.64 -22.89
N ILE A 35 12.15 6.66 -22.01
CA ILE A 35 13.05 5.52 -21.85
C ILE A 35 12.25 4.29 -22.25
N ILE A 36 12.78 3.52 -23.21
CA ILE A 36 12.19 2.28 -23.73
C ILE A 36 13.25 1.18 -23.61
N THR A 37 12.94 0.06 -22.97
CA THR A 37 13.88 -1.08 -22.91
C THR A 37 13.51 -2.21 -23.87
N GLY A 38 12.22 -2.54 -24.02
CA GLY A 38 11.66 -3.35 -25.12
C GLY A 38 11.24 -4.75 -24.69
N ASP A 39 11.27 -5.72 -25.60
CA ASP A 39 11.03 -7.11 -25.16
C ASP A 39 12.32 -7.66 -24.52
N GLY A 40 12.28 -8.18 -23.30
CA GLY A 40 13.45 -8.68 -22.58
C GLY A 40 13.25 -8.60 -21.07
N ASP A 41 14.05 -9.33 -20.27
CA ASP A 41 14.08 -9.11 -18.81
C ASP A 41 15.01 -7.91 -18.52
N ASP A 42 14.45 -6.71 -18.46
CA ASP A 42 15.21 -5.46 -18.44
C ASP A 42 15.47 -4.93 -17.04
N THR A 43 16.50 -4.09 -16.91
CA THR A 43 16.82 -3.45 -15.62
C THR A 43 17.15 -1.97 -15.76
N ILE A 44 16.41 -1.13 -15.04
CA ILE A 44 16.68 0.30 -14.87
C ILE A 44 17.05 0.56 -13.41
N THR A 45 18.28 1.03 -13.16
CA THR A 45 18.78 1.28 -11.80
C THR A 45 19.30 2.72 -11.65
N GLY A 46 18.68 3.49 -10.75
CA GLY A 46 19.13 4.82 -10.35
C GLY A 46 19.58 4.85 -8.90
N ILE A 47 20.86 5.16 -8.65
CA ILE A 47 21.44 5.27 -7.31
C ILE A 47 21.88 6.71 -7.05
N GLY A 48 21.09 7.42 -6.26
CA GLY A 48 21.33 8.78 -5.78
C GLY A 48 21.72 8.76 -4.31
N ILE A 49 23.01 8.68 -4.00
CA ILE A 49 23.53 8.62 -2.62
C ILE A 49 24.48 9.79 -2.40
N GLU A 50 24.44 10.40 -1.22
CA GLU A 50 25.29 11.56 -0.94
C GLU A 50 25.73 11.69 0.52
N ASP A 51 26.92 12.25 0.73
CA ASP A 51 27.39 12.79 2.02
C ASP A 51 26.98 14.27 2.17
N GLY A 52 25.67 14.57 2.22
CA GLY A 52 25.16 15.85 2.77
C GLY A 52 24.72 17.00 1.85
N PHE A 53 24.07 16.77 0.70
CA PHE A 53 23.42 17.83 -0.11
C PHE A 53 21.93 17.57 -0.34
N ILE A 54 21.20 18.61 -0.78
CA ILE A 54 19.76 18.58 -1.06
C ILE A 54 19.59 18.17 -2.52
N GLY A 55 19.44 16.88 -2.81
CA GLY A 55 19.33 16.46 -4.21
C GLY A 55 19.32 14.97 -4.50
N ALA A 56 19.91 14.14 -3.64
CA ALA A 56 20.11 12.71 -3.87
C ALA A 56 18.79 11.92 -4.02
N GLY A 57 18.42 11.56 -5.25
CA GLY A 57 17.25 10.73 -5.58
C GLY A 57 17.61 9.62 -6.56
N GLY A 58 16.94 8.48 -6.49
CA GLY A 58 17.23 7.35 -7.37
C GLY A 58 16.79 7.61 -8.81
N ILE A 59 15.48 7.56 -9.06
CA ILE A 59 14.88 7.78 -10.38
C ILE A 59 13.83 8.89 -10.27
N GLY A 60 14.03 9.98 -11.00
CA GLY A 60 13.06 11.05 -11.18
C GLY A 60 12.44 10.97 -12.58
N ASN A 61 11.16 10.62 -12.67
CA ASN A 61 10.45 10.52 -13.95
C ASN A 61 9.40 11.62 -14.08
N SER A 62 9.41 12.35 -15.19
CA SER A 62 8.33 13.26 -15.59
C SER A 62 7.95 13.12 -17.08
N GLY A 63 8.52 12.10 -17.74
CA GLY A 63 8.15 11.66 -19.06
C GLY A 63 7.60 10.23 -18.99
N THR A 64 8.07 9.36 -19.88
CA THR A 64 7.68 7.96 -19.93
C THR A 64 8.87 7.05 -19.67
N ILE A 65 8.69 6.05 -18.83
CA ILE A 65 9.51 4.84 -18.76
C ILE A 65 8.59 3.70 -19.17
N ASP A 66 9.00 2.93 -20.17
CA ASP A 66 8.27 1.81 -20.77
C ASP A 66 9.25 0.65 -20.87
N THR A 67 9.07 -0.41 -20.08
CA THR A 67 10.02 -1.53 -20.11
C THR A 67 9.66 -2.61 -21.11
N GLY A 68 8.38 -2.77 -21.47
CA GLY A 68 7.95 -3.64 -22.56
C GLY A 68 7.44 -4.99 -22.09
N ALA A 69 7.98 -6.10 -22.59
CA ALA A 69 7.54 -7.43 -22.17
C ALA A 69 8.72 -8.25 -21.66
N GLY A 70 8.57 -8.88 -20.51
CA GLY A 70 9.60 -9.60 -19.78
C GLY A 70 9.44 -9.37 -18.30
N ASN A 71 10.30 -9.96 -17.47
CA ASN A 71 10.26 -9.73 -16.03
C ASN A 71 11.20 -8.56 -15.69
N ASP A 72 10.65 -7.37 -15.79
CA ASP A 72 11.42 -6.13 -15.75
C ASP A 72 11.65 -5.65 -14.32
N ARG A 73 12.74 -4.89 -14.16
CA ARG A 73 13.12 -4.35 -12.86
C ARG A 73 13.48 -2.88 -12.92
N ILE A 74 12.72 -2.07 -12.20
CA ILE A 74 13.01 -0.64 -11.97
C ILE A 74 13.39 -0.44 -10.51
N THR A 75 14.65 -0.05 -10.25
CA THR A 75 15.16 0.19 -8.90
C THR A 75 15.65 1.63 -8.74
N GLY A 76 15.06 2.38 -7.82
CA GLY A 76 15.50 3.71 -7.43
C GLY A 76 15.92 3.75 -5.96
N ILE A 77 17.17 4.10 -5.71
CA ILE A 77 17.71 4.29 -4.36
C ILE A 77 18.06 5.77 -4.20
N GLY A 78 17.37 6.47 -3.31
CA GLY A 78 17.64 7.85 -2.94
C GLY A 78 18.05 7.96 -1.48
N ASP A 79 18.84 8.97 -1.15
CA ASP A 79 19.13 9.29 0.26
C ASP A 79 18.16 10.37 0.75
N VAL A 80 18.23 11.58 0.19
CA VAL A 80 17.52 12.77 0.69
C VAL A 80 16.16 13.00 0.02
N GLN A 81 16.01 12.61 -1.25
CA GLN A 81 14.76 12.78 -1.99
C GLN A 81 13.94 11.49 -1.97
N PHE A 82 13.66 10.92 -3.13
CA PHE A 82 12.85 9.73 -3.32
C PHE A 82 13.72 8.58 -3.83
N GLY A 83 13.30 7.35 -3.57
CA GLY A 83 13.82 6.21 -4.32
C GLY A 83 13.38 6.34 -5.78
N ILE A 84 12.06 6.33 -5.99
CA ILE A 84 11.43 6.61 -7.27
C ILE A 84 10.41 7.74 -7.11
N GLY A 85 10.60 8.83 -7.86
CA GLY A 85 9.69 9.97 -7.92
C GLY A 85 9.06 10.06 -9.31
N ASN A 86 7.84 9.55 -9.45
CA ASN A 86 7.10 9.58 -10.69
C ASN A 86 6.14 10.78 -10.76
N LYS A 87 6.25 11.55 -11.83
CA LYS A 87 5.37 12.66 -12.24
C LYS A 87 4.88 12.48 -13.68
N GLY A 88 5.15 11.33 -14.29
CA GLY A 88 4.78 10.97 -15.65
C GLY A 88 4.15 9.58 -15.70
N THR A 89 4.64 8.74 -16.60
CA THR A 89 4.21 7.35 -16.72
C THR A 89 5.39 6.41 -16.50
N ILE A 90 5.16 5.38 -15.68
CA ILE A 90 5.96 4.16 -15.65
C ILE A 90 5.02 3.04 -16.09
N ASP A 91 5.41 2.29 -17.11
CA ASP A 91 4.69 1.15 -17.67
C ASP A 91 5.68 0.00 -17.76
N THR A 92 5.43 -1.13 -17.11
CA THR A 92 6.31 -2.32 -17.21
C THR A 92 5.77 -3.40 -18.13
N GLY A 93 4.52 -3.27 -18.57
CA GLY A 93 3.94 -4.05 -19.64
C GLY A 93 3.55 -5.48 -19.26
N ALA A 94 4.26 -6.50 -19.72
CA ALA A 94 3.84 -7.89 -19.50
C ALA A 94 4.98 -8.77 -19.01
N GLY A 95 4.77 -9.43 -17.88
CA GLY A 95 5.71 -10.31 -17.19
C GLY A 95 5.60 -10.07 -15.68
N ASN A 96 6.42 -10.73 -14.88
CA ASN A 96 6.39 -10.51 -13.43
C ASN A 96 7.37 -9.40 -13.07
N ASP A 97 6.88 -8.18 -13.02
CA ASP A 97 7.70 -6.99 -12.94
C ASP A 97 7.96 -6.54 -11.51
N SER A 98 9.02 -5.74 -11.33
CA SER A 98 9.44 -5.25 -10.03
C SER A 98 9.80 -3.78 -10.04
N ILE A 99 9.02 -2.97 -9.32
CA ILE A 99 9.30 -1.55 -9.08
C ILE A 99 9.67 -1.36 -7.62
N ILE A 100 10.92 -0.94 -7.37
CA ILE A 100 11.46 -0.79 -6.00
C ILE A 100 12.02 0.61 -5.80
N GLY A 101 11.41 1.36 -4.90
CA GLY A 101 11.86 2.67 -4.46
C GLY A 101 12.29 2.64 -2.99
N THR A 102 13.55 2.97 -2.71
CA THR A 102 14.07 3.11 -1.34
C THR A 102 14.59 4.53 -1.11
N SER A 103 14.18 5.14 0.00
CA SER A 103 14.66 6.47 0.43
C SER A 103 15.07 6.48 1.89
N VAL A 104 16.00 7.34 2.30
CA VAL A 104 16.27 7.57 3.73
C VAL A 104 15.38 8.68 4.29
N PHE A 105 15.11 9.75 3.53
CA PHE A 105 14.42 10.93 4.10
C PHE A 105 12.98 11.18 3.64
N ARG A 106 12.67 11.04 2.33
CA ARG A 106 11.29 11.18 1.82
C ARG A 106 10.74 9.83 1.38
N ASN A 107 9.91 9.80 0.35
CA ASN A 107 9.16 8.62 0.02
C ASN A 107 10.05 7.58 -0.66
N GLY A 108 9.86 6.31 -0.32
CA GLY A 108 10.47 5.21 -1.08
C GLY A 108 10.04 5.28 -2.54
N LEU A 109 8.72 5.27 -2.75
CA LEU A 109 8.07 5.47 -4.03
C LEU A 109 7.02 6.58 -3.94
N ALA A 110 7.10 7.58 -4.81
CA ALA A 110 6.12 8.66 -4.92
C ALA A 110 5.51 8.71 -6.32
N ASN A 111 4.21 8.47 -6.41
CA ASN A 111 3.39 8.68 -7.59
C ASN A 111 2.61 10.00 -7.44
N ALA A 112 3.12 11.04 -8.09
CA ALA A 112 2.66 12.41 -7.94
C ALA A 112 1.34 12.69 -8.66
N ARG A 113 0.84 13.92 -8.51
CA ARG A 113 -0.46 14.32 -9.05
C ARG A 113 -0.63 13.97 -10.54
N GLY A 114 -1.65 13.16 -10.85
CA GLY A 114 -2.02 12.79 -12.22
C GLY A 114 -1.03 11.88 -12.94
N SER A 115 -0.03 11.32 -12.24
CA SER A 115 0.90 10.36 -12.83
C SER A 115 0.36 8.93 -12.77
N LYS A 116 0.97 8.05 -13.56
CA LYS A 116 0.56 6.65 -13.71
C LYS A 116 1.76 5.73 -13.45
N ILE A 117 1.51 4.69 -12.68
CA ILE A 117 2.32 3.46 -12.65
C ILE A 117 1.38 2.35 -13.08
N ASP A 118 1.76 1.59 -14.09
CA ASP A 118 1.07 0.40 -14.60
C ASP A 118 2.09 -0.73 -14.69
N THR A 119 1.81 -1.88 -14.09
CA THR A 119 2.71 -3.05 -14.23
C THR A 119 2.18 -4.08 -15.22
N GLY A 120 0.86 -4.15 -15.38
CA GLY A 120 0.23 -4.69 -16.58
C GLY A 120 -0.23 -6.13 -16.43
N LEU A 121 0.41 -7.09 -17.10
CA LEU A 121 0.05 -8.50 -16.99
C LEU A 121 1.16 -9.29 -16.31
N GLY A 122 0.85 -10.04 -15.27
CA GLY A 122 1.79 -10.88 -14.54
C GLY A 122 1.65 -10.65 -13.03
N SER A 123 2.36 -11.45 -12.24
CA SER A 123 2.41 -11.29 -10.79
C SER A 123 3.48 -10.27 -10.43
N ASP A 124 3.06 -9.02 -10.30
CA ASP A 124 3.95 -7.89 -10.16
C ASP A 124 4.27 -7.56 -8.71
N THR A 125 5.36 -6.82 -8.50
CA THR A 125 5.77 -6.35 -7.19
C THR A 125 6.10 -4.87 -7.19
N ILE A 126 5.39 -4.10 -6.37
CA ILE A 126 5.70 -2.70 -6.08
C ILE A 126 6.13 -2.57 -4.62
N THR A 127 7.38 -2.18 -4.39
CA THR A 127 7.91 -1.93 -3.04
C THR A 127 8.36 -0.48 -2.89
N GLY A 128 7.88 0.18 -1.84
CA GLY A 128 8.34 1.48 -1.41
C GLY A 128 8.79 1.45 0.03
N SER A 129 10.06 1.77 0.30
CA SER A 129 10.61 1.77 1.66
C SER A 129 11.23 3.11 2.02
N ASN A 130 10.95 3.59 3.24
CA ASN A 130 11.62 4.73 3.82
C ASN A 130 12.21 4.43 5.21
N GLU A 131 13.45 4.84 5.46
CA GLU A 131 14.12 4.71 6.77
C GLU A 131 13.97 5.97 7.66
N GLY A 132 13.12 6.92 7.25
CA GLY A 132 12.97 8.23 7.88
C GLY A 132 11.52 8.62 8.10
N GLN A 133 11.17 9.86 7.70
CA GLN A 133 9.84 10.43 7.98
C GLN A 133 8.92 10.50 6.75
N GLY A 134 9.38 9.98 5.61
CA GLY A 134 8.59 9.90 4.40
C GLY A 134 7.65 8.70 4.44
N ASP A 135 6.93 8.53 3.33
CA ASP A 135 6.05 7.37 3.15
C ASP A 135 6.81 6.22 2.50
N GLY A 136 6.40 4.97 2.75
CA GLY A 136 6.88 3.86 1.94
C GLY A 136 6.46 4.05 0.48
N ILE A 137 5.14 4.04 0.26
CA ILE A 137 4.49 4.35 -1.03
C ILE A 137 3.53 5.51 -0.85
N SER A 138 3.63 6.52 -1.73
CA SER A 138 2.75 7.68 -1.73
C SER A 138 2.10 7.84 -3.10
N ASN A 139 0.78 7.63 -3.16
CA ASN A 139 -0.05 7.83 -4.35
C ASN A 139 -0.96 9.04 -4.13
N THR A 140 -0.80 10.09 -4.93
CA THR A 140 -1.41 11.40 -4.64
C THR A 140 -2.54 11.78 -5.61
N VAL A 141 -3.00 13.02 -5.55
CA VAL A 141 -4.25 13.48 -6.19
C VAL A 141 -4.34 13.10 -7.67
N GLY A 142 -5.32 12.27 -8.01
CA GLY A 142 -5.57 11.81 -9.38
C GLY A 142 -4.47 10.92 -9.97
N ALA A 143 -3.48 10.53 -9.16
CA ALA A 143 -2.46 9.57 -9.53
C ALA A 143 -3.06 8.15 -9.50
N THR A 144 -2.56 7.28 -10.37
CA THR A 144 -3.01 5.88 -10.46
C THR A 144 -1.83 4.95 -10.32
N ILE A 145 -1.95 3.95 -9.44
CA ILE A 145 -1.13 2.75 -9.46
C ILE A 145 -2.07 1.60 -9.86
N ASN A 146 -1.77 0.93 -10.96
CA ASN A 146 -2.48 -0.23 -11.45
C ASN A 146 -1.49 -1.39 -11.55
N THR A 147 -1.80 -2.56 -10.97
CA THR A 147 -0.93 -3.72 -11.12
C THR A 147 -1.42 -4.69 -12.20
N GLY A 148 -2.74 -4.87 -12.32
CA GLY A 148 -3.38 -5.38 -13.53
C GLY A 148 -3.92 -6.80 -13.37
N GLU A 149 -3.49 -7.76 -14.18
CA GLU A 149 -3.88 -9.17 -14.00
C GLU A 149 -2.69 -9.98 -13.47
N GLY A 150 -2.90 -10.78 -12.44
CA GLY A 150 -1.90 -11.62 -11.79
C GLY A 150 -1.98 -11.48 -10.27
N ASP A 151 -1.34 -12.39 -9.54
CA ASP A 151 -1.28 -12.28 -8.08
C ASP A 151 -0.24 -11.21 -7.70
N ASP A 152 -0.68 -9.99 -7.43
CA ASP A 152 0.19 -8.83 -7.28
C ASP A 152 0.55 -8.52 -5.82
N ILE A 153 1.73 -7.93 -5.61
CA ILE A 153 2.22 -7.55 -4.27
C ILE A 153 2.60 -6.08 -4.22
N MET A 154 1.91 -5.31 -3.38
CA MET A 154 2.27 -3.95 -3.04
C MET A 154 2.70 -3.85 -1.57
N THR A 155 3.95 -3.47 -1.32
CA THR A 155 4.50 -3.31 0.03
C THR A 155 5.03 -1.90 0.26
N GLY A 156 4.47 -1.22 1.25
CA GLY A 156 4.96 0.06 1.72
C GLY A 156 5.43 -0.02 3.17
N SER A 157 6.66 0.38 3.44
CA SER A 157 7.24 0.35 4.79
C SER A 157 7.92 1.66 5.14
N THR A 158 7.73 2.14 6.37
CA THR A 158 8.42 3.35 6.85
C THR A 158 8.74 3.31 8.34
N GLU A 159 9.74 4.08 8.78
CA GLU A 159 10.05 4.38 10.19
C GLU A 159 9.39 5.71 10.64
N GLY A 160 8.11 5.88 10.33
CA GLY A 160 7.31 7.07 10.65
C GLY A 160 6.53 7.56 9.43
N GLY A 161 5.32 8.12 9.62
CA GLY A 161 4.45 8.45 8.49
C GLY A 161 3.64 7.23 8.01
N TYR A 162 3.36 7.14 6.71
CA TYR A 162 2.52 6.08 6.15
C TYR A 162 3.33 4.98 5.48
N GLY A 163 3.03 3.71 5.79
CA GLY A 163 3.56 2.60 4.99
C GLY A 163 3.11 2.75 3.54
N ILE A 164 1.79 2.85 3.34
CA ILE A 164 1.16 3.23 2.08
C ILE A 164 0.19 4.38 2.34
N ILE A 165 0.27 5.47 1.57
CA ILE A 165 -0.74 6.53 1.56
C ILE A 165 -1.33 6.69 0.15
N ASN A 166 -2.64 6.52 0.05
CA ASN A 166 -3.44 6.84 -1.12
C ASN A 166 -4.24 8.12 -0.89
N TYR A 167 -3.63 9.27 -1.17
CA TYR A 167 -4.20 10.58 -0.93
C TYR A 167 -4.92 11.12 -2.17
N LEU A 168 -6.22 10.85 -2.25
CA LEU A 168 -7.09 11.23 -3.39
C LEU A 168 -6.59 10.66 -4.74
N GLY A 169 -5.84 9.57 -4.70
CA GLY A 169 -5.43 8.77 -5.85
C GLY A 169 -6.30 7.52 -6.02
N THR A 170 -5.91 6.68 -6.96
CA THR A 170 -6.47 5.33 -7.16
C THR A 170 -5.34 4.30 -7.08
N ILE A 171 -5.55 3.27 -6.27
CA ILE A 171 -4.77 2.02 -6.31
C ILE A 171 -5.75 0.95 -6.77
N ASN A 172 -5.39 0.22 -7.83
CA ASN A 172 -6.17 -0.87 -8.40
C ASN A 172 -5.26 -2.07 -8.60
N THR A 173 -5.51 -3.20 -7.95
CA THR A 173 -4.66 -4.39 -8.16
C THR A 173 -5.20 -5.28 -9.27
N GLY A 174 -6.51 -5.48 -9.36
CA GLY A 174 -7.17 -5.91 -10.58
C GLY A 174 -7.69 -7.34 -10.47
N ALA A 175 -7.08 -8.31 -11.13
CA ALA A 175 -7.53 -9.70 -11.03
C ALA A 175 -6.39 -10.62 -10.62
N GLY A 176 -6.58 -11.40 -9.57
CA GLY A 176 -5.55 -12.24 -8.95
C GLY A 176 -5.75 -12.27 -7.43
N ASP A 177 -5.04 -13.14 -6.73
CA ASP A 177 -5.04 -13.14 -5.27
C ASP A 177 -4.01 -12.08 -4.77
N ASP A 178 -4.44 -10.82 -4.66
CA ASP A 178 -3.55 -9.67 -4.47
C ASP A 178 -3.22 -9.38 -3.00
N ILE A 179 -2.05 -8.79 -2.76
CA ILE A 179 -1.58 -8.42 -1.42
C ILE A 179 -1.15 -6.96 -1.35
N ILE A 180 -1.82 -6.18 -0.51
CA ILE A 180 -1.41 -4.81 -0.14
C ILE A 180 -0.98 -4.80 1.33
N THR A 181 0.28 -4.50 1.60
CA THR A 181 0.83 -4.42 2.96
C THR A 181 1.42 -3.05 3.24
N GLY A 182 0.81 -2.30 4.16
CA GLY A 182 1.33 -1.05 4.68
C GLY A 182 1.83 -1.21 6.11
N THR A 183 3.10 -0.88 6.34
CA THR A 183 3.73 -0.95 7.66
C THR A 183 4.36 0.38 8.05
N SER A 184 4.09 0.83 9.26
CA SER A 184 4.79 1.95 9.87
C SER A 184 5.37 1.51 11.21
N SER A 185 6.62 1.87 11.48
CA SER A 185 7.31 1.55 12.73
C SER A 185 7.76 2.81 13.45
N PHE A 186 7.98 2.70 14.76
CA PHE A 186 8.46 3.81 15.57
C PHE A 186 9.92 4.14 15.31
N ASN A 187 10.18 5.41 14.97
CA ASN A 187 11.51 5.99 15.02
C ASN A 187 11.66 6.91 16.24
N PRO A 188 12.50 6.54 17.24
CA PRO A 188 12.73 7.38 18.43
C PRO A 188 13.40 8.72 18.12
N ASN A 189 14.01 8.85 16.94
CA ASN A 189 14.71 10.06 16.50
C ASN A 189 13.81 10.97 15.65
N ALA A 190 12.58 10.54 15.32
CA ALA A 190 11.62 11.35 14.57
C ALA A 190 10.80 12.24 15.51
N PRO A 191 10.80 13.59 15.34
CA PRO A 191 10.04 14.52 16.19
C PRO A 191 8.51 14.37 16.16
N PHE A 192 7.96 13.59 15.22
CA PHE A 192 6.53 13.31 15.07
C PHE A 192 6.36 11.84 14.63
N SER A 193 6.23 10.92 15.57
CA SER A 193 6.13 9.48 15.28
C SER A 193 4.68 8.99 15.31
N ASP A 194 3.76 9.69 14.64
CA ASP A 194 2.45 9.12 14.34
C ASP A 194 2.58 8.26 13.07
N GLY A 195 2.39 6.95 13.22
CA GLY A 195 2.55 5.98 12.13
C GLY A 195 1.23 5.34 11.73
N THR A 196 0.97 5.29 10.42
CA THR A 196 -0.17 4.58 9.85
C THR A 196 0.31 3.50 8.89
N GLY A 197 -0.19 2.27 9.02
CA GLY A 197 0.14 1.20 8.06
C GLY A 197 -0.34 1.55 6.65
N VAL A 198 -1.67 1.59 6.48
CA VAL A 198 -2.33 1.99 5.23
C VAL A 198 -3.22 3.20 5.48
N GLY A 199 -2.92 4.32 4.83
CA GLY A 199 -3.76 5.51 4.79
C GLY A 199 -4.50 5.60 3.46
N ASN A 200 -5.81 5.80 3.48
CA ASN A 200 -6.63 5.94 2.29
C ASN A 200 -7.61 7.11 2.42
N VAL A 201 -7.49 8.07 1.50
CA VAL A 201 -8.47 9.14 1.28
C VAL A 201 -9.05 9.04 -0.14
N GLY A 202 -8.44 8.23 -1.00
CA GLY A 202 -8.89 7.96 -2.37
C GLY A 202 -9.66 6.65 -2.47
N ILE A 203 -9.35 5.90 -3.53
CA ILE A 203 -9.92 4.59 -3.82
C ILE A 203 -8.81 3.54 -3.82
N ILE A 204 -8.99 2.48 -3.04
CA ILE A 204 -8.26 1.23 -3.16
C ILE A 204 -9.27 0.19 -3.63
N ASN A 205 -8.98 -0.47 -4.75
CA ASN A 205 -9.79 -1.54 -5.31
C ASN A 205 -8.89 -2.75 -5.56
N THR A 206 -9.22 -3.92 -5.01
CA THR A 206 -8.42 -5.13 -5.29
C THR A 206 -9.00 -5.98 -6.39
N GLY A 207 -10.32 -5.96 -6.58
CA GLY A 207 -10.97 -6.43 -7.79
C GLY A 207 -11.46 -7.87 -7.68
N SER A 208 -10.83 -8.85 -8.34
CA SER A 208 -11.29 -10.24 -8.27
C SER A 208 -10.18 -11.20 -7.89
N GLY A 209 -10.43 -12.06 -6.92
CA GLY A 209 -9.47 -13.00 -6.33
C GLY A 209 -9.56 -12.93 -4.82
N ASN A 210 -8.80 -13.74 -4.10
CA ASN A 210 -8.82 -13.74 -2.63
C ASN A 210 -7.80 -12.73 -2.11
N ASP A 211 -8.22 -11.48 -2.00
CA ASP A 211 -7.32 -10.37 -1.77
C ASP A 211 -7.02 -10.17 -0.29
N THR A 212 -5.85 -9.59 0.00
CA THR A 212 -5.44 -9.26 1.36
C THR A 212 -4.92 -7.83 1.45
N ILE A 213 -5.57 -7.02 2.30
CA ILE A 213 -5.07 -5.70 2.69
C ILE A 213 -4.68 -5.74 4.17
N THR A 214 -3.41 -5.54 4.46
CA THR A 214 -2.89 -5.47 5.84
C THR A 214 -2.31 -4.10 6.14
N GLY A 215 -2.83 -3.45 7.18
CA GLY A 215 -2.26 -2.24 7.74
C GLY A 215 -1.77 -2.47 9.16
N SER A 216 -0.50 -2.17 9.41
CA SER A 216 0.12 -2.35 10.73
C SER A 216 0.93 -1.13 11.16
N SER A 217 0.71 -0.68 12.40
CA SER A 217 1.53 0.35 13.05
C SER A 217 2.20 -0.25 14.28
N LEU A 218 3.52 -0.48 14.19
CA LEU A 218 4.32 -1.25 15.16
C LEU A 218 5.08 -0.35 16.14
N ASN A 219 5.06 -0.73 17.42
CA ASN A 219 5.97 -0.23 18.46
C ASN A 219 5.99 1.29 18.69
N ILE A 220 4.97 2.02 18.26
CA ILE A 220 4.86 3.46 18.54
C ILE A 220 4.19 3.61 19.91
N THR A 221 4.89 4.26 20.84
CA THR A 221 4.32 4.57 22.16
C THR A 221 3.38 5.77 22.02
N GLY A 222 2.06 5.53 21.94
CA GLY A 222 1.04 6.60 21.91
C GLY A 222 -0.31 6.15 21.31
N ASP A 223 -1.36 6.93 21.56
CA ASP A 223 -2.75 6.64 21.15
C ASP A 223 -3.03 6.90 19.65
N ASN A 224 -2.01 7.30 18.88
CA ASN A 224 -2.18 7.77 17.50
C ASN A 224 -1.92 6.72 16.43
N ASN A 225 -1.54 5.50 16.84
CA ASN A 225 -1.18 4.40 15.94
C ASN A 225 -2.40 3.88 15.22
N VAL A 226 -2.29 3.70 13.92
CA VAL A 226 -3.39 3.16 13.12
C VAL A 226 -2.90 2.11 12.17
N GLY A 227 -3.52 0.95 12.20
CA GLY A 227 -3.29 -0.08 11.19
C GLY A 227 -3.77 0.43 9.84
N ILE A 228 -5.07 0.71 9.75
CA ILE A 228 -5.72 1.23 8.53
C ILE A 228 -6.51 2.51 8.83
N GLN A 229 -6.06 3.64 8.26
CA GLN A 229 -6.80 4.89 8.28
C GLN A 229 -7.58 5.04 6.97
N ASN A 230 -8.91 4.95 7.03
CA ASN A 230 -9.75 5.04 5.84
C ASN A 230 -10.74 6.22 5.96
N LEU A 231 -10.54 7.23 5.13
CA LEU A 231 -11.43 8.37 4.87
C LEU A 231 -12.04 8.30 3.44
N GLY A 232 -11.60 7.32 2.64
CA GLY A 232 -12.04 7.09 1.27
C GLY A 232 -12.84 5.80 1.13
N THR A 233 -12.58 5.07 0.04
CA THR A 233 -13.18 3.75 -0.22
C THR A 233 -12.08 2.69 -0.35
N ILE A 234 -12.29 1.59 0.34
CA ILE A 234 -11.60 0.32 0.13
C ILE A 234 -12.67 -0.65 -0.36
N ASP A 235 -12.49 -1.24 -1.53
CA ASP A 235 -13.38 -2.22 -2.14
C ASP A 235 -12.56 -3.45 -2.52
N THR A 236 -12.88 -4.62 -1.98
CA THR A 236 -12.15 -5.84 -2.32
C THR A 236 -12.79 -6.65 -3.44
N GLY A 237 -14.02 -6.30 -3.82
CA GLY A 237 -14.66 -6.83 -5.03
C GLY A 237 -15.20 -8.26 -4.88
N THR A 238 -14.57 -9.26 -5.49
CA THR A 238 -15.07 -10.65 -5.46
C THR A 238 -13.98 -11.63 -5.07
N GLY A 239 -14.27 -12.52 -4.13
CA GLY A 239 -13.35 -13.55 -3.66
C GLY A 239 -13.50 -13.76 -2.16
N ALA A 240 -12.63 -14.51 -1.52
CA ALA A 240 -12.63 -14.63 -0.07
C ALA A 240 -11.58 -13.67 0.52
N ASP A 241 -11.98 -12.42 0.70
CA ASP A 241 -11.05 -11.32 0.95
C ASP A 241 -10.75 -11.16 2.43
N THR A 242 -9.60 -10.54 2.72
CA THR A 242 -9.20 -10.18 4.08
C THR A 242 -8.74 -8.73 4.17
N VAL A 243 -9.35 -7.98 5.09
CA VAL A 243 -8.85 -6.66 5.49
C VAL A 243 -8.44 -6.70 6.96
N ASP A 244 -7.13 -6.59 7.21
CA ASP A 244 -6.51 -6.81 8.51
C ASP A 244 -5.89 -5.52 9.08
N ALA A 245 -6.49 -5.01 10.15
CA ALA A 245 -5.99 -3.92 10.96
C ALA A 245 -5.85 -4.34 12.44
N LEU A 246 -5.59 -5.62 12.74
CA LEU A 246 -5.44 -6.09 14.13
C LEU A 246 -4.35 -5.31 14.88
N VAL A 247 -3.30 -4.90 14.18
CA VAL A 247 -2.20 -4.13 14.74
C VAL A 247 -2.44 -2.63 14.50
N GLY A 248 -2.95 -1.95 15.52
CA GLY A 248 -3.22 -0.51 15.50
C GLY A 248 -4.67 -0.12 15.19
N GLY A 249 -5.51 -1.06 14.74
CA GLY A 249 -6.94 -0.83 14.54
C GLY A 249 -7.30 0.03 13.32
N PHE A 250 -8.60 0.28 13.17
CA PHE A 250 -9.16 1.13 12.12
C PHE A 250 -9.38 2.57 12.60
N ARG A 251 -9.21 3.55 11.72
CA ARG A 251 -9.58 4.95 11.99
C ARG A 251 -10.19 5.63 10.76
N GLY A 252 -11.29 6.35 10.96
CA GLY A 252 -11.86 7.24 9.96
C GLY A 252 -13.37 7.04 9.79
N ASP A 253 -13.92 7.68 8.77
CA ASP A 253 -15.33 7.64 8.38
C ASP A 253 -15.55 7.10 6.95
N GLY A 254 -14.49 6.61 6.32
CA GLY A 254 -14.53 5.95 5.02
C GLY A 254 -15.30 4.62 5.04
N THR A 255 -15.42 4.02 3.86
CA THR A 255 -16.09 2.72 3.67
C THR A 255 -15.07 1.64 3.32
N VAL A 256 -15.18 0.50 3.99
CA VAL A 256 -14.59 -0.77 3.57
C VAL A 256 -15.73 -1.67 3.10
N SER A 257 -15.68 -2.12 1.86
CA SER A 257 -16.64 -3.03 1.24
C SER A 257 -15.90 -4.32 0.88
N LEU A 258 -16.33 -5.45 1.43
CA LEU A 258 -15.68 -6.74 1.16
C LEU A 258 -16.26 -7.42 -0.10
N GLY A 259 -17.51 -7.12 -0.44
CA GLY A 259 -18.05 -7.45 -1.75
C GLY A 259 -18.70 -8.84 -1.79
N ILE A 260 -18.31 -9.68 -2.75
CA ILE A 260 -18.90 -11.01 -2.94
C ILE A 260 -17.92 -12.09 -2.50
N GLY A 261 -18.28 -12.85 -1.48
CA GLY A 261 -17.60 -14.08 -1.08
C GLY A 261 -17.69 -14.35 0.41
N ASN A 262 -16.70 -15.04 0.98
CA ASN A 262 -16.71 -15.33 2.43
C ASN A 262 -15.58 -14.57 3.09
N ASP A 263 -15.85 -13.32 3.40
CA ASP A 263 -14.81 -12.35 3.67
C ASP A 263 -14.48 -12.24 5.16
N THR A 264 -13.30 -11.69 5.45
CA THR A 264 -12.79 -11.57 6.81
C THR A 264 -12.30 -10.15 7.08
N LEU A 265 -13.01 -9.45 7.95
CA LEU A 265 -12.53 -8.20 8.53
C LEU A 265 -11.82 -8.51 9.86
N LYS A 266 -10.60 -7.98 10.07
CA LYS A 266 -9.91 -8.12 11.36
C LYS A 266 -9.48 -6.78 11.94
N GLY A 267 -9.68 -6.63 13.25
CA GLY A 267 -9.38 -5.40 13.99
C GLY A 267 -10.63 -4.58 14.33
N PHE A 268 -10.48 -3.64 15.26
CA PHE A 268 -11.56 -2.77 15.73
C PHE A 268 -11.17 -1.30 15.56
N GLY A 269 -12.17 -0.41 15.47
CA GLY A 269 -11.94 1.02 15.29
C GLY A 269 -13.15 1.76 14.74
N THR A 270 -12.95 2.97 14.22
CA THR A 270 -14.01 3.75 13.57
C THR A 270 -14.08 3.49 12.06
N GLY A 271 -15.28 3.56 11.51
CA GLY A 271 -15.52 3.42 10.06
C GLY A 271 -16.89 2.84 9.72
N ASN A 272 -17.08 2.56 8.43
CA ASN A 272 -18.24 1.87 7.88
C ASN A 272 -17.77 0.62 7.14
N PHE A 273 -18.25 -0.55 7.57
CA PHE A 273 -17.80 -1.84 7.06
C PHE A 273 -19.00 -2.62 6.52
N LYS A 274 -18.83 -3.19 5.33
CA LYS A 274 -19.84 -4.01 4.66
C LYS A 274 -19.19 -5.34 4.33
N GLY A 275 -19.75 -6.45 4.80
CA GLY A 275 -19.35 -7.78 4.34
C GLY A 275 -19.79 -7.91 2.88
N GLY A 276 -21.08 -8.13 2.67
CA GLY A 276 -21.68 -8.07 1.34
C GLY A 276 -22.45 -9.34 1.08
N ASP A 277 -22.23 -9.96 -0.07
CA ASP A 277 -22.88 -11.22 -0.41
C ASP A 277 -21.99 -12.41 -0.03
N GLY A 278 -22.40 -13.16 0.98
CA GLY A 278 -21.86 -14.48 1.30
C GLY A 278 -21.87 -14.78 2.79
N ARG A 279 -20.77 -15.30 3.35
CA ARG A 279 -20.67 -15.57 4.80
C ARG A 279 -19.45 -14.89 5.37
N ASP A 280 -19.66 -13.67 5.79
CA ASP A 280 -18.61 -12.76 6.22
C ASP A 280 -18.44 -12.83 7.73
N ARG A 281 -17.22 -12.53 8.17
CA ARG A 281 -16.88 -12.54 9.59
C ARG A 281 -16.05 -11.33 10.00
N ILE A 282 -16.25 -10.93 11.24
CA ILE A 282 -15.42 -9.93 11.92
C ILE A 282 -14.66 -10.61 13.05
N LEU A 283 -13.34 -10.40 13.08
CA LEU A 283 -12.46 -10.95 14.11
C LEU A 283 -11.76 -9.81 14.87
N PHE A 284 -11.81 -9.86 16.20
CA PHE A 284 -11.22 -8.83 17.05
C PHE A 284 -10.00 -9.32 17.82
N GLY A 285 -9.14 -8.37 18.19
CA GLY A 285 -8.09 -8.57 19.20
C GLY A 285 -8.67 -8.53 20.61
N GLU A 286 -7.82 -8.48 21.61
CA GLU A 286 -8.20 -8.36 23.03
C GLU A 286 -9.14 -7.15 23.25
N GLY A 287 -10.20 -7.35 24.02
CA GLY A 287 -11.12 -6.27 24.38
C GLY A 287 -12.52 -6.73 24.77
N GLU A 288 -13.37 -5.77 25.14
CA GLU A 288 -14.79 -5.98 25.39
C GLU A 288 -15.62 -5.14 24.41
N TYR A 289 -16.43 -5.82 23.60
CA TYR A 289 -17.20 -5.21 22.52
C TYR A 289 -18.69 -5.38 22.81
N THR A 290 -19.43 -4.28 22.79
CA THR A 290 -20.90 -4.31 22.88
C THR A 290 -21.50 -4.22 21.48
N ILE A 291 -22.34 -5.18 21.10
CA ILE A 291 -23.01 -5.26 19.81
C ILE A 291 -24.49 -4.89 19.99
N ARG A 292 -24.96 -3.92 19.19
CA ARG A 292 -26.38 -3.51 19.12
C ARG A 292 -26.78 -3.18 17.70
N GLY A 293 -27.47 -4.10 17.04
CA GLY A 293 -27.75 -4.06 15.62
C GLY A 293 -26.46 -3.97 14.81
N GLY A 294 -26.40 -3.07 13.84
CA GLY A 294 -25.20 -2.83 13.02
C GLY A 294 -24.14 -1.93 13.68
N ARG A 295 -24.08 -1.84 15.01
CA ARG A 295 -23.11 -1.01 15.74
C ARG A 295 -22.36 -1.82 16.78
N ILE A 296 -21.04 -1.71 16.76
CA ILE A 296 -20.14 -2.32 17.75
C ILE A 296 -19.38 -1.20 18.46
N THR A 297 -19.38 -1.22 19.79
CA THR A 297 -18.72 -0.18 20.61
C THR A 297 -17.75 -0.78 21.62
N SER A 298 -16.56 -0.18 21.74
CA SER A 298 -15.55 -0.41 22.78
C SER A 298 -14.84 0.91 23.04
N ASP A 299 -14.49 1.20 24.29
CA ASP A 299 -13.68 2.38 24.69
C ASP A 299 -14.13 3.73 24.10
N GLY A 300 -15.45 3.91 23.96
CA GLY A 300 -16.04 5.14 23.41
C GLY A 300 -15.96 5.26 21.88
N LEU A 301 -15.33 4.31 21.20
CA LEU A 301 -15.34 4.22 19.74
C LEU A 301 -16.58 3.47 19.23
N THR A 302 -16.96 3.73 17.99
CA THR A 302 -18.06 3.04 17.31
C THR A 302 -17.60 2.57 15.93
N MET A 303 -17.77 1.28 15.68
CA MET A 303 -17.69 0.64 14.38
C MET A 303 -19.11 0.41 13.83
N ASN A 304 -19.38 0.83 12.60
CA ASN A 304 -20.67 0.55 11.93
C ASN A 304 -20.49 -0.60 10.94
N VAL A 305 -21.32 -1.62 11.05
CA VAL A 305 -21.19 -2.86 10.27
C VAL A 305 -22.54 -3.28 9.68
N ILE A 306 -22.51 -3.84 8.47
CA ILE A 306 -23.67 -4.47 7.82
C ILE A 306 -23.23 -5.70 7.03
N GLY A 307 -24.13 -6.68 6.87
CA GLY A 307 -23.88 -7.88 6.07
C GLY A 307 -22.76 -8.77 6.62
N PHE A 308 -22.75 -9.01 7.94
CA PHE A 308 -21.83 -9.97 8.55
C PHE A 308 -22.63 -11.06 9.28
N GLU A 309 -22.27 -12.32 9.04
CA GLU A 309 -22.95 -13.49 9.60
C GLU A 309 -22.31 -13.96 10.91
N SER A 310 -21.04 -13.65 11.13
CA SER A 310 -20.31 -14.11 12.32
C SER A 310 -19.32 -13.11 12.89
N ILE A 311 -19.02 -13.30 14.17
CA ILE A 311 -18.15 -12.45 14.98
C ILE A 311 -17.32 -13.30 15.94
N GLY A 312 -16.06 -12.92 16.19
CA GLY A 312 -15.20 -13.71 17.06
C GLY A 312 -13.88 -13.05 17.42
N GLY A 313 -13.01 -13.83 18.05
CA GLY A 313 -11.63 -13.44 18.36
C GLY A 313 -10.68 -13.86 17.26
N ALA A 314 -9.59 -13.13 17.09
CA ALA A 314 -8.57 -13.37 16.06
C ALA A 314 -7.99 -14.80 16.07
N ASN A 315 -7.99 -15.46 17.24
CA ASN A 315 -7.43 -16.80 17.43
C ASN A 315 -8.48 -17.85 17.85
N GLY A 316 -9.76 -17.49 17.93
CA GLY A 316 -10.82 -18.46 18.23
C GLY A 316 -12.09 -17.87 18.83
N GLY A 317 -13.09 -18.74 19.01
CA GLY A 317 -14.41 -18.36 19.49
C GLY A 317 -15.21 -17.61 18.42
N LEU A 318 -15.87 -18.37 17.54
CA LEU A 318 -16.71 -17.81 16.48
C LEU A 318 -18.19 -18.00 16.83
N PHE A 319 -18.95 -16.92 16.78
CA PHE A 319 -20.36 -16.86 17.13
C PHE A 319 -21.16 -16.28 15.96
N GLY A 320 -22.45 -16.58 15.90
CA GLY A 320 -23.35 -15.89 14.97
C GLY A 320 -23.47 -14.41 15.34
N PHE A 321 -23.54 -13.53 14.34
CA PHE A 321 -23.65 -12.10 14.57
C PHE A 321 -25.02 -11.76 15.20
N THR A 322 -25.00 -11.30 16.45
CA THR A 322 -26.22 -10.94 17.20
C THR A 322 -25.91 -9.88 18.27
N ASP A 323 -26.95 -9.28 18.84
CA ASP A 323 -26.81 -8.33 19.93
C ASP A 323 -26.29 -9.04 21.19
N GLY A 324 -25.34 -8.43 21.87
CA GLY A 324 -24.72 -9.02 23.06
C GLY A 324 -23.38 -8.37 23.40
N THR A 325 -22.64 -9.01 24.29
CA THR A 325 -21.28 -8.60 24.65
C THR A 325 -20.30 -9.70 24.25
N LEU A 326 -19.32 -9.35 23.40
CA LEU A 326 -18.19 -10.19 23.05
C LEU A 326 -16.99 -9.77 23.89
N THR A 327 -16.38 -10.70 24.60
CA THR A 327 -15.10 -10.49 25.29
C THR A 327 -14.04 -11.35 24.64
N VAL A 328 -12.92 -10.75 24.25
CA VAL A 328 -11.75 -11.43 23.68
C VAL A 328 -10.60 -11.32 24.66
N ASP A 329 -10.01 -12.46 25.03
CA ASP A 329 -8.89 -12.51 25.96
C ASP A 329 -7.54 -12.13 25.32
N GLU A 330 -6.49 -12.08 26.14
CA GLU A 330 -5.10 -11.81 25.71
C GLU A 330 -4.56 -12.82 24.69
N PHE A 331 -5.19 -14.01 24.59
CA PHE A 331 -4.84 -15.03 23.60
C PHE A 331 -5.64 -14.90 22.32
N GLY A 332 -6.52 -13.90 22.20
CA GLY A 332 -7.36 -13.69 21.03
C GLY A 332 -8.54 -14.65 20.94
N VAL A 333 -8.94 -15.31 22.03
CA VAL A 333 -10.09 -16.22 22.07
C VAL A 333 -11.31 -15.50 22.61
N ALA A 334 -12.41 -15.58 21.88
CA ALA A 334 -13.63 -14.88 22.26
C ALA A 334 -14.64 -15.73 23.05
N THR A 335 -15.39 -15.03 23.89
CA THR A 335 -16.60 -15.49 24.60
C THR A 335 -17.74 -14.50 24.33
N PHE A 336 -18.99 -14.98 24.34
CA PHE A 336 -20.17 -14.17 24.00
C PHE A 336 -21.29 -14.35 25.03
N PHE A 337 -21.90 -13.25 25.46
CA PHE A 337 -22.93 -13.17 26.51
C PHE A 337 -24.17 -12.38 26.09
#